data_AF-A0A6B2V0I9-F1
#
_entry.id   AF-A0A6B2V0I9-F1
#
_cell.length_a   1.000
_cell.length_b   1.000
_cell.length_c   1.000
_cell.angle_alpha   90.00
_cell.angle_beta   90.00
_cell.angle_gamma   90.00
#
_symmetry.space_group_name_H-M   'P 1'
#
loop_
_entity.id
_entity.type
_entity.pdbx_description
1 polymer ?
#
loop_
_entity_poly.entity_id
_entity_poly.type
_entity_poly.pdbx_seq_one_letter_code
_entity_poly.pdbx_strand_id
1 'polypeptide(L)'
;RHLVRGLPLGALLLLVCAALYAGWSRPAWHSTGRLAGDAAFGGVTLAQGLLVIVLSCVALALYRTRPDPRAVLRGLGGPAVALLACALGGVMTGGVAQRVADWLDGDGTSIPGPPVLLTWQASVIPPLLVVLLVLGVRLALRARRLARAGEPSVARDYPHDPPDPARTHRIARVRALATLTDQAPRVVGLTCAVTLLLGAVALVGGLGLHTTPARAAERTPPFVAGAADTAQALGSWLVGLGFILFVTWGRRAYKDASARRTIGILWDVGTFWPRAAHPFAPPCYAERAVPDLTWRMATWTGATGGRLVLSGHSQGSVLAAAAVWQLPAEVRRRVALLTYGCPLERLYGRWFPAHFGPAALTALHRDADCWRNLYRLTDPIGGPVRVPAARTPGAPPEADPD
;
A
#
# COMPACT_ATOMS: atom_id res chain seq x y z
N ARG A 1 2.21 6.08 32.24
CA ARG A 1 3.31 7.07 32.48
C ARG A 1 4.63 6.41 32.90
N HIS A 2 4.65 5.41 33.79
CA HIS A 2 5.89 4.69 34.18
C HIS A 2 6.57 3.93 33.03
N LEU A 3 5.81 3.21 32.18
CA LEU A 3 6.35 2.45 31.05
C LEU A 3 7.10 3.34 30.03
N VAL A 4 6.54 4.52 29.75
CA VAL A 4 7.11 5.50 28.79
C VAL A 4 8.42 6.12 29.30
N ARG A 5 8.56 6.29 30.62
CA ARG A 5 9.81 6.79 31.24
C ARG A 5 10.89 5.72 31.35
N GLY A 6 10.51 4.44 31.45
CA GLY A 6 11.45 3.32 31.54
C GLY A 6 12.03 2.88 30.20
N LEU A 7 11.31 3.11 29.10
CA LEU A 7 11.73 2.72 27.75
C LEU A 7 13.12 3.25 27.32
N PRO A 8 13.47 4.54 27.52
CA PRO A 8 14.80 5.04 27.19
C PRO A 8 15.90 4.39 28.03
N LEU A 9 15.65 4.17 29.32
CA LEU A 9 16.59 3.50 30.23
C LEU A 9 16.77 2.03 29.86
N GLY A 10 15.68 1.34 29.51
CA GLY A 10 15.71 -0.04 29.02
C GLY A 10 16.46 -0.16 27.68
N ALA A 11 16.24 0.79 26.75
CA ALA A 11 16.96 0.84 25.49
C ALA A 11 18.45 1.12 25.68
N LEU A 12 18.81 2.04 26.60
CA LEU A 12 20.19 2.32 26.96
C LEU A 12 20.86 1.11 27.60
N LEU A 13 20.17 0.42 28.52
CA LEU A 13 20.65 -0.81 29.13
C LEU A 13 20.88 -1.89 28.08
N LEU A 14 19.93 -2.10 27.17
CA LEU A 14 20.08 -3.03 26.05
C LEU A 14 21.27 -2.68 25.16
N LEU A 15 21.49 -1.39 24.86
CA LEU A 15 22.64 -0.91 24.09
C LEU A 15 23.96 -1.21 24.82
N VAL A 16 24.04 -0.90 26.12
CA VAL A 16 25.22 -1.19 26.95
C VAL A 16 25.47 -2.69 27.00
N CYS A 17 24.45 -3.52 27.26
CA CYS A 17 24.56 -4.97 27.24
C CYS A 17 25.02 -5.50 25.87
N ALA A 18 24.49 -4.97 24.77
CA ALA A 18 24.88 -5.35 23.42
C ALA A 18 26.33 -4.94 23.11
N ALA A 19 26.74 -3.73 23.51
CA ALA A 19 28.10 -3.23 23.34
C ALA A 19 29.11 -4.05 24.17
N LEU A 20 28.77 -4.35 25.42
CA LEU A 20 29.57 -5.24 26.27
C LEU A 20 29.65 -6.64 25.68
N TYR A 21 28.53 -7.21 25.23
CA TYR A 21 28.50 -8.52 24.59
C TYR A 21 29.33 -8.56 23.31
N ALA A 22 29.28 -7.51 22.49
CA ALA A 22 30.02 -7.42 21.22
C ALA A 22 31.51 -7.12 21.42
N GLY A 23 31.86 -6.30 22.42
CA GLY A 23 33.22 -5.92 22.76
C GLY A 23 33.95 -6.90 23.69
N TRP A 24 33.25 -7.87 24.27
CA TRP A 24 33.85 -8.89 25.13
C TRP A 24 34.86 -9.72 24.34
N SER A 25 36.14 -9.64 24.70
CA SER A 25 37.18 -10.44 24.06
C SER A 25 36.93 -11.92 24.31
N ARG A 26 36.72 -12.69 23.24
CA ARG A 26 36.57 -14.14 23.30
C ARG A 26 37.71 -14.78 22.48
N PRO A 27 38.92 -14.89 23.04
CA PRO A 27 40.07 -15.42 22.30
C PRO A 27 39.87 -16.87 21.85
N ALA A 28 39.04 -17.65 22.54
CA ALA A 28 38.66 -18.99 22.14
C ALA A 28 37.60 -19.04 21.01
N TRP A 29 36.96 -17.93 20.66
CA TRP A 29 36.02 -17.86 19.54
C TRP A 29 36.79 -17.65 18.25
N HIS A 30 37.12 -18.76 17.61
CA HIS A 30 37.71 -18.76 16.28
C HIS A 30 36.57 -18.80 15.26
N SER A 31 36.48 -17.80 14.40
CA SER A 31 35.52 -17.80 13.30
C SER A 31 35.89 -18.93 12.33
N THR A 32 35.10 -20.01 12.33
CA THR A 32 35.26 -21.13 11.39
C THR A 32 34.08 -21.19 10.43
N GLY A 33 34.37 -21.24 9.13
CA GLY A 33 33.35 -21.28 8.08
C GLY A 33 32.68 -19.92 7.83
N ARG A 34 31.62 -19.94 7.01
CA ARG A 34 30.79 -18.76 6.72
C ARG A 34 29.59 -18.74 7.67
N LEU A 35 28.99 -17.55 7.86
CA LEU A 35 27.65 -17.47 8.41
C LEU A 35 26.75 -18.41 7.58
N ALA A 36 25.92 -19.22 8.24
CA ALA A 36 25.03 -20.17 7.58
C ALA A 36 23.92 -19.41 6.82
N GLY A 37 24.28 -18.83 5.67
CA GLY A 37 23.44 -17.89 4.92
C GLY A 37 22.08 -18.48 4.58
N ASP A 38 22.05 -19.71 4.05
CA ASP A 38 20.79 -20.39 3.74
C ASP A 38 19.92 -20.61 4.99
N ALA A 39 20.52 -20.99 6.12
CA ALA A 39 19.77 -21.16 7.37
C ALA A 39 19.28 -19.82 7.94
N ALA A 40 20.08 -18.76 7.86
CA ALA A 40 19.72 -17.43 8.35
C ALA A 40 18.63 -16.78 7.48
N PHE A 41 18.83 -16.69 6.15
CA PHE A 41 17.84 -16.16 5.23
C PHE A 41 16.58 -17.03 5.19
N GLY A 42 16.73 -18.36 5.29
CA GLY A 42 15.62 -19.30 5.39
C GLY A 42 14.82 -19.11 6.66
N GLY A 43 15.49 -19.03 7.82
CA GLY A 43 14.85 -18.77 9.11
C GLY A 43 14.12 -17.44 9.15
N VAL A 44 14.72 -16.37 8.63
CA VAL A 44 14.08 -15.04 8.52
C VAL A 44 12.86 -15.10 7.61
N THR A 45 12.98 -15.71 6.42
CA THR A 45 11.87 -15.83 5.46
C THR A 45 10.73 -16.65 6.04
N LEU A 46 11.03 -17.76 6.71
CA LEU A 46 10.05 -18.60 7.39
C LEU A 46 9.34 -17.83 8.51
N ALA A 47 10.10 -17.16 9.38
CA ALA A 47 9.54 -16.38 10.47
C ALA A 47 8.63 -15.25 9.97
N GLN A 48 9.06 -14.51 8.94
CA GLN A 48 8.24 -13.47 8.30
C GLN A 48 6.96 -14.06 7.68
N GLY A 49 7.07 -15.18 6.95
CA GLY A 49 5.92 -15.87 6.35
C GLY A 49 4.92 -16.34 7.41
N LEU A 50 5.40 -16.97 8.49
CA LEU A 50 4.56 -17.41 9.61
C LEU A 50 3.89 -16.23 10.31
N LEU A 51 4.61 -15.13 10.57
CA LEU A 51 4.04 -13.92 11.17
C LEU A 51 2.95 -13.31 10.28
N VAL A 52 3.14 -13.27 8.96
CA VAL A 52 2.11 -12.82 8.01
C VAL A 52 0.89 -13.74 8.04
N ILE A 53 1.08 -15.06 8.12
CA ILE A 53 -0.03 -16.03 8.21
C ILE A 53 -0.80 -15.83 9.53
N VAL A 54 -0.10 -15.75 10.67
CA VAL A 54 -0.71 -15.50 11.98
C VAL A 54 -1.47 -14.17 11.97
N LEU A 55 -0.87 -13.10 11.44
CA LEU A 55 -1.52 -11.80 11.31
C LEU A 55 -2.77 -11.88 10.41
N SER A 56 -2.72 -12.67 9.33
CA SER A 56 -3.87 -12.92 8.45
C SER A 56 -5.00 -13.66 9.19
N CYS A 57 -4.66 -14.68 9.97
CA CYS A 57 -5.63 -15.42 10.80
C CYS A 57 -6.29 -14.50 11.83
N VAL A 58 -5.50 -13.68 12.55
CA VAL A 58 -6.02 -12.70 13.52
C VAL A 58 -6.92 -11.67 12.83
N ALA A 59 -6.51 -11.12 11.69
CA ALA A 59 -7.30 -10.17 10.93
C ALA A 59 -8.64 -10.77 10.46
N LEU A 60 -8.63 -12.02 9.98
CA LEU A 60 -9.85 -12.72 9.60
C LEU A 60 -10.75 -13.04 10.78
N ALA A 61 -10.19 -13.41 11.94
CA ALA A 61 -10.96 -13.62 13.16
C ALA A 61 -11.65 -12.33 13.60
N LEU A 62 -10.92 -11.22 13.65
CA LEU A 62 -11.47 -9.90 13.96
C LEU A 62 -12.57 -9.49 12.96
N TYR A 63 -12.32 -9.67 11.66
CA TYR A 63 -13.31 -9.38 10.63
C TYR A 63 -14.58 -10.23 10.79
N ARG A 64 -14.46 -11.52 11.14
CA ARG A 64 -15.64 -12.38 11.37
C ARG A 64 -16.47 -11.92 12.58
N THR A 65 -15.83 -11.39 13.62
CA THR A 65 -16.56 -10.88 14.80
C THR A 65 -17.24 -9.53 14.57
N ARG A 66 -16.64 -8.66 13.75
CA ARG A 66 -17.15 -7.32 13.44
C ARG A 66 -16.93 -7.01 11.95
N PRO A 67 -17.75 -7.60 11.07
CA PRO A 67 -17.56 -7.43 9.63
C PRO A 67 -17.88 -5.98 9.24
N ASP A 68 -16.92 -5.33 8.59
CA ASP A 68 -17.16 -4.09 7.85
C ASP A 68 -17.19 -4.43 6.34
N PRO A 69 -18.36 -4.38 5.67
CA PRO A 69 -18.48 -4.72 4.26
C PRO A 69 -17.55 -3.93 3.33
N ARG A 70 -17.10 -2.75 3.75
CA ARG A 70 -16.21 -1.89 2.96
C ARG A 70 -14.73 -2.15 3.23
N ALA A 71 -14.39 -2.90 4.28
CA ALA A 71 -13.00 -3.21 4.61
C ALA A 71 -12.29 -3.91 3.45
N VAL A 72 -11.10 -3.40 3.13
CA VAL A 72 -10.25 -3.93 2.09
C VAL A 72 -9.94 -5.40 2.36
N LEU A 73 -10.11 -6.24 1.34
CA LEU A 73 -9.81 -7.68 1.40
C LEU A 73 -10.40 -8.39 2.64
N ARG A 74 -11.59 -7.97 3.10
CA ARG A 74 -12.23 -8.53 4.30
C ARG A 74 -11.31 -8.46 5.54
N GLY A 75 -10.64 -7.32 5.72
CA GLY A 75 -9.73 -7.07 6.85
C GLY A 75 -8.26 -7.44 6.59
N LEU A 76 -7.93 -8.09 5.47
CA LEU A 76 -6.56 -8.52 5.16
C LEU A 76 -5.63 -7.39 4.66
N GLY A 77 -6.05 -6.13 4.70
CA GLY A 77 -5.23 -4.99 4.25
C GLY A 77 -3.88 -4.89 4.97
N GLY A 78 -3.88 -4.98 6.30
CA GLY A 78 -2.65 -4.98 7.12
C GLY A 78 -1.69 -6.12 6.76
N PRO A 79 -2.13 -7.40 6.82
CA PRO A 79 -1.30 -8.53 6.40
C PRO A 79 -0.77 -8.43 4.96
N ALA A 80 -1.59 -7.92 4.02
CA ALA A 80 -1.16 -7.71 2.64
C ALA A 80 0.00 -6.70 2.54
N VAL A 81 -0.10 -5.57 3.23
CA VAL A 81 0.98 -4.57 3.29
C VAL A 81 2.24 -5.15 3.94
N ALA A 82 2.09 -5.93 5.02
CA ALA A 82 3.20 -6.58 5.70
C ALA A 82 3.93 -7.57 4.79
N LEU A 83 3.20 -8.40 4.04
CA LEU A 83 3.77 -9.34 3.08
C LEU A 83 4.54 -8.63 1.96
N LEU A 84 3.93 -7.60 1.36
CA LEU A 84 4.58 -6.84 0.29
C LEU A 84 5.82 -6.10 0.79
N ALA A 85 5.80 -5.59 2.02
CA ALA A 85 6.95 -4.98 2.65
C ALA A 85 8.09 -6.00 2.89
N CYS A 86 7.76 -7.20 3.39
CA CYS A 86 8.76 -8.27 3.57
C CYS A 86 9.34 -8.72 2.23
N ALA A 87 8.50 -8.93 1.21
CA ALA A 87 8.94 -9.33 -0.13
C ALA A 87 9.85 -8.28 -0.77
N LEU A 88 9.46 -6.99 -0.70
CA LEU A 88 10.28 -5.89 -1.20
C LEU A 88 11.61 -5.80 -0.43
N GLY A 89 11.58 -5.90 0.90
CA GLY A 89 12.77 -5.92 1.74
C GLY A 89 13.71 -7.07 1.39
N GLY A 90 13.16 -8.27 1.18
CA GLY A 90 13.92 -9.45 0.75
C GLY A 90 14.59 -9.28 -0.60
N VAL A 91 13.86 -8.78 -1.60
CA VAL A 91 14.42 -8.49 -2.94
C VAL A 91 15.54 -7.45 -2.87
N MET A 92 15.35 -6.38 -2.09
CA MET A 92 16.35 -5.31 -1.99
C MET A 92 17.60 -5.76 -1.23
N THR A 93 17.43 -6.45 -0.10
CA THR A 93 18.56 -6.93 0.71
C THR A 93 19.31 -8.08 0.02
N GLY A 94 18.59 -9.08 -0.50
CA GLY A 94 19.16 -10.20 -1.24
C GLY A 94 19.87 -9.74 -2.52
N GLY A 95 19.28 -8.79 -3.25
CA GLY A 95 19.86 -8.23 -4.46
C GLY A 95 21.16 -7.48 -4.25
N VAL A 96 21.21 -6.62 -3.21
CA VAL A 96 22.44 -5.91 -2.85
C VAL A 96 23.50 -6.89 -2.38
N ALA A 97 23.15 -7.84 -1.51
CA ALA A 97 24.09 -8.84 -1.02
C ALA A 97 24.68 -9.66 -2.18
N GLN A 98 23.85 -10.11 -3.11
CA GLN A 98 24.30 -10.87 -4.28
C GLN A 98 25.19 -10.03 -5.21
N ARG A 99 24.80 -8.79 -5.55
CA ARG A 99 25.62 -7.95 -6.43
C ARG A 99 26.95 -7.54 -5.82
N VAL A 100 26.99 -7.27 -4.51
CA VAL A 100 28.24 -6.99 -3.81
C VAL A 100 29.13 -8.24 -3.77
N ALA A 101 28.55 -9.43 -3.55
CA ALA A 101 29.28 -10.69 -3.61
C ALA A 101 29.86 -10.94 -5.01
N ASP A 102 29.05 -10.80 -6.07
CA ASP A 102 29.49 -10.97 -7.46
C ASP A 102 30.63 -9.99 -7.82
N TRP A 103 30.54 -8.73 -7.34
CA TRP A 103 31.58 -7.73 -7.57
C TRP A 103 32.89 -8.04 -6.83
N LEU A 104 32.80 -8.52 -5.58
CA LEU A 104 33.98 -8.90 -4.79
C LEU A 104 34.62 -10.20 -5.29
N ASP A 105 33.85 -11.11 -5.88
CA ASP A 105 34.34 -12.39 -6.39
C ASP A 105 35.13 -12.24 -7.70
N GLY A 106 34.96 -11.13 -8.43
CA GLY A 106 35.69 -10.83 -9.66
C GLY A 106 35.52 -11.91 -10.72
N ASP A 107 36.54 -12.76 -10.88
CA ASP A 107 36.59 -13.86 -11.87
C ASP A 107 35.77 -15.10 -11.49
N GLY A 108 35.04 -15.08 -10.37
CA GLY A 108 34.07 -16.14 -10.03
C GLY A 108 34.68 -17.39 -9.38
N THR A 109 35.90 -17.29 -8.86
CA THR A 109 36.70 -18.45 -8.40
C THR A 109 37.05 -18.42 -6.90
N SER A 110 36.76 -17.32 -6.21
CA SER A 110 37.33 -17.03 -4.89
C SER A 110 36.30 -17.01 -3.76
N ILE A 111 35.04 -16.71 -4.08
CA ILE A 111 33.93 -16.60 -3.13
C ILE A 111 32.85 -17.59 -3.57
N PRO A 112 32.58 -18.66 -2.80
CA PRO A 112 31.38 -19.47 -3.01
C PRO A 112 30.14 -18.58 -3.17
N GLY A 113 29.34 -18.84 -4.21
CA GLY A 113 28.25 -17.97 -4.66
C GLY A 113 27.18 -17.66 -3.60
N PRO A 114 26.18 -16.82 -3.95
CA PRO A 114 25.13 -16.42 -3.03
C PRO A 114 24.38 -17.63 -2.44
N PRO A 115 23.80 -17.51 -1.23
CA PRO A 115 22.93 -18.54 -0.66
C PRO A 115 21.90 -19.03 -1.69
N VAL A 116 21.74 -20.35 -1.79
CA VAL A 116 20.86 -21.02 -2.75
C VAL A 116 19.44 -20.48 -2.64
N LEU A 117 18.98 -20.17 -1.43
CA LEU A 117 17.66 -19.58 -1.20
C LEU A 117 17.47 -18.24 -1.95
N LEU A 118 18.49 -17.39 -2.04
CA LEU A 118 18.39 -16.12 -2.77
C LEU A 118 18.19 -16.37 -4.27
N THR A 119 18.82 -17.40 -4.81
CA THR A 119 18.60 -17.81 -6.21
C THR A 119 17.17 -18.29 -6.41
N TRP A 120 16.62 -19.10 -5.51
CA TRP A 120 15.21 -19.50 -5.53
C TRP A 120 14.25 -18.31 -5.46
N GLN A 121 14.51 -17.34 -4.58
CA GLN A 121 13.71 -16.12 -4.46
C GLN A 121 13.81 -15.22 -5.70
N ALA A 122 14.98 -15.12 -6.33
CA ALA A 122 15.11 -14.39 -7.59
C ALA A 122 14.31 -15.08 -8.71
N SER A 123 14.33 -16.40 -8.78
CA SER A 123 13.60 -17.19 -9.80
C SER A 123 12.08 -17.07 -9.71
N VAL A 124 11.52 -16.60 -8.59
CA VAL A 124 10.06 -16.38 -8.51
C VAL A 124 9.60 -15.05 -9.12
N ILE A 125 10.52 -14.13 -9.42
CA ILE A 125 10.17 -12.82 -9.95
C ILE A 125 9.56 -12.93 -11.36
N PRO A 126 10.15 -13.66 -12.33
CA PRO A 126 9.53 -13.84 -13.65
C PRO A 126 8.10 -14.41 -13.63
N PRO A 127 7.78 -15.51 -12.93
CA PRO A 127 6.40 -16.00 -12.88
C PRO A 127 5.46 -15.00 -12.18
N LEU A 128 5.92 -14.28 -11.16
CA LEU A 128 5.13 -13.20 -10.55
C LEU A 128 4.83 -12.09 -11.58
N LEU A 129 5.82 -11.67 -12.37
CA LEU A 129 5.64 -10.67 -13.43
C LEU A 129 4.67 -11.15 -14.52
N VAL A 130 4.71 -12.43 -14.89
CA VAL A 130 3.74 -13.01 -15.84
C VAL A 130 2.33 -12.93 -15.28
N VAL A 131 2.12 -13.27 -14.01
CA VAL A 131 0.81 -13.13 -13.36
C VAL A 131 0.34 -11.67 -13.35
N LEU A 132 1.22 -10.72 -13.02
CA LEU A 132 0.92 -9.30 -13.05
C LEU A 132 0.59 -8.80 -14.46
N LEU A 133 1.29 -9.30 -15.48
CA LEU A 133 1.03 -9.00 -16.89
C LEU A 133 -0.36 -9.50 -17.31
N VAL A 134 -0.70 -10.75 -16.99
CA VAL A 134 -2.02 -11.33 -17.27
C VAL A 134 -3.12 -10.53 -16.58
N LEU A 135 -2.91 -10.10 -15.33
CA LEU A 135 -3.83 -9.23 -14.62
C LEU A 135 -3.97 -7.86 -15.29
N GLY A 136 -2.87 -7.26 -15.70
CA GLY A 136 -2.84 -5.98 -16.43
C GLY A 136 -3.61 -6.07 -17.75
N VAL A 137 -3.37 -7.12 -18.55
CA VAL A 137 -4.09 -7.37 -19.81
C VAL A 137 -5.58 -7.55 -19.53
N ARG A 138 -5.96 -8.37 -18.54
CA ARG A 138 -7.37 -8.58 -18.17
C ARG A 138 -8.06 -7.28 -17.76
N LEU A 139 -7.40 -6.43 -16.97
CA LEU A 139 -7.92 -5.13 -16.57
C LEU A 139 -8.03 -4.16 -17.75
N ALA A 140 -7.04 -4.16 -18.66
CA ALA A 140 -7.08 -3.34 -19.87
C ALA A 140 -8.22 -3.77 -20.81
N LEU A 141 -8.41 -5.08 -21.01
CA LEU A 141 -9.54 -5.62 -21.79
C LEU A 141 -10.88 -5.27 -21.14
N ARG A 142 -10.99 -5.38 -19.81
CA ARG A 142 -12.19 -4.97 -19.07
C ARG A 142 -12.46 -3.47 -19.22
N ALA A 143 -11.45 -2.62 -19.05
CA ALA A 143 -11.60 -1.17 -19.22
C ALA A 143 -12.03 -0.81 -20.65
N ARG A 144 -11.48 -1.49 -21.67
CA ARG A 144 -11.93 -1.33 -23.07
C ARG A 144 -13.38 -1.73 -23.27
N ARG A 145 -13.83 -2.85 -22.69
CA ARG A 145 -15.23 -3.30 -22.74
C ARG A 145 -16.16 -2.32 -22.04
N LEU A 146 -15.80 -1.86 -20.84
CA LEU A 146 -16.57 -0.87 -20.07
C LEU A 146 -16.64 0.47 -20.80
N ALA A 147 -15.55 0.91 -21.44
CA ALA A 147 -15.55 2.14 -22.22
C ALA A 147 -16.58 2.05 -23.36
N ARG A 148 -16.54 0.99 -24.17
CA ARG A 148 -17.51 0.77 -25.26
C ARG A 148 -18.95 0.69 -24.76
N ALA A 149 -19.19 -0.05 -23.69
CA ALA A 149 -20.53 -0.18 -23.09
C ALA A 149 -21.05 1.13 -22.49
N GLY A 150 -20.15 2.02 -22.05
CA GLY A 150 -20.49 3.30 -21.43
C GLY A 150 -20.76 4.44 -22.42
N GLU A 151 -20.41 4.30 -23.70
CA GLU A 151 -20.61 5.34 -24.72
C GLU A 151 -22.06 5.83 -24.83
N PRO A 152 -23.09 4.96 -24.87
CA PRO A 152 -24.48 5.41 -24.91
C PRO A 152 -24.90 6.19 -23.66
N SER A 153 -24.34 5.85 -22.49
CA SER A 153 -24.61 6.61 -21.27
C SER A 153 -23.97 7.99 -21.33
N VAL A 154 -22.74 8.09 -21.85
CA VAL A 154 -22.06 9.38 -22.01
C VAL A 154 -22.80 10.26 -23.01
N ALA A 155 -23.27 9.71 -24.13
CA ALA A 155 -24.05 10.47 -25.11
C ALA A 155 -25.34 11.05 -24.49
N ARG A 156 -26.01 10.29 -23.61
CA ARG A 156 -27.21 10.77 -22.89
C ARG A 156 -26.93 11.89 -21.89
N ASP A 157 -25.72 11.98 -21.35
CA ASP A 157 -25.35 13.03 -20.39
C ASP A 157 -25.17 14.41 -21.07
N TYR A 158 -25.02 14.45 -22.40
CA TYR A 158 -24.80 15.69 -23.18
C TYR A 158 -25.81 15.83 -24.34
N PRO A 159 -27.13 15.88 -24.05
CA PRO A 159 -28.17 15.83 -25.09
C PRO A 159 -28.21 17.07 -25.98
N HIS A 160 -27.67 18.20 -25.51
CA HIS A 160 -27.70 19.49 -26.22
C HIS A 160 -26.43 19.78 -27.02
N ASP A 161 -25.41 18.93 -26.90
CA ASP A 161 -24.16 19.12 -27.62
C ASP A 161 -24.20 18.40 -28.98
N PRO A 162 -23.51 18.93 -30.01
CA PRO A 162 -23.36 18.21 -31.27
C PRO A 162 -22.76 16.81 -31.05
N PRO A 163 -23.27 15.77 -31.74
CA PRO A 163 -22.71 14.43 -31.63
C PRO A 163 -21.22 14.39 -31.99
N ASP A 164 -20.38 14.11 -30.99
CA ASP A 164 -18.94 13.94 -31.14
C ASP A 164 -18.53 12.55 -30.63
N PRO A 165 -18.35 11.56 -31.54
CA PRO A 165 -17.94 10.21 -31.18
C PRO A 165 -16.57 10.16 -30.49
N ALA A 166 -15.63 11.03 -30.89
CA ALA A 166 -14.28 11.04 -30.34
C ALA A 166 -14.27 11.54 -28.89
N ARG A 167 -15.03 12.59 -28.59
CA ARG A 167 -15.25 13.09 -27.23
C ARG A 167 -15.98 12.07 -26.38
N THR A 168 -17.03 11.44 -26.92
CA THR A 168 -17.84 10.43 -26.22
C THR A 168 -16.98 9.23 -25.81
N HIS A 169 -16.24 8.65 -26.77
CA HIS A 169 -15.31 7.56 -26.51
C HIS A 169 -14.21 7.97 -25.51
N ARG A 170 -13.68 9.21 -25.58
CA ARG A 170 -12.67 9.71 -24.63
C ARG A 170 -13.23 9.76 -23.20
N ILE A 171 -14.41 10.35 -23.00
CA ILE A 171 -15.06 10.43 -21.69
C ILE A 171 -15.36 9.02 -21.16
N ALA A 172 -15.93 8.14 -21.99
CA ALA A 172 -16.24 6.77 -21.61
C ALA A 172 -14.97 5.98 -21.22
N ARG A 173 -13.88 6.16 -21.97
CA ARG A 173 -12.56 5.59 -21.64
C ARG A 173 -12.03 6.09 -20.30
N VAL A 174 -12.11 7.40 -20.03
CA VAL A 174 -11.65 7.96 -18.75
C VAL A 174 -12.50 7.45 -17.58
N ARG A 175 -13.84 7.41 -17.72
CA ARG A 175 -14.73 6.79 -16.73
C ARG A 175 -14.38 5.32 -16.48
N ALA A 176 -14.18 4.54 -17.54
CA ALA A 176 -13.79 3.13 -17.42
C ALA A 176 -12.43 2.94 -16.74
N LEU A 177 -11.43 3.74 -17.09
CA LEU A 177 -10.11 3.71 -16.43
C LEU A 177 -10.21 4.12 -14.96
N ALA A 178 -11.06 5.09 -14.62
CA ALA A 178 -11.27 5.50 -13.24
C ALA A 178 -11.79 4.34 -12.37
N THR A 179 -12.61 3.41 -12.90
CA THR A 179 -13.09 2.23 -12.16
C THR A 179 -11.99 1.20 -11.81
N LEU A 180 -10.79 1.30 -12.41
CA LEU A 180 -9.70 0.37 -12.13
C LEU A 180 -9.23 0.44 -10.68
N THR A 181 -9.28 1.62 -10.06
CA THR A 181 -8.94 1.80 -8.64
C THR A 181 -9.85 0.97 -7.72
N ASP A 182 -11.10 0.72 -8.11
CA ASP A 182 -12.00 -0.12 -7.32
C ASP A 182 -11.55 -1.59 -7.27
N GLN A 183 -10.83 -2.01 -8.30
CA GLN A 183 -10.24 -3.35 -8.42
C GLN A 183 -8.88 -3.47 -7.73
N ALA A 184 -8.25 -2.37 -7.32
CA ALA A 184 -6.90 -2.38 -6.74
C ALA A 184 -6.78 -3.34 -5.55
N PRO A 185 -7.73 -3.41 -4.60
CA PRO A 185 -7.68 -4.41 -3.53
C PRO A 185 -7.64 -5.85 -4.02
N ARG A 186 -8.44 -6.20 -5.03
CA ARG A 186 -8.46 -7.57 -5.57
C ARG A 186 -7.13 -7.93 -6.23
N VAL A 187 -6.52 -6.97 -6.92
CA VAL A 187 -5.17 -7.13 -7.50
C VAL A 187 -4.16 -7.35 -6.39
N VAL A 188 -4.14 -6.48 -5.38
CA VAL A 188 -3.24 -6.61 -4.21
C VAL A 188 -3.41 -7.97 -3.53
N GLY A 189 -4.65 -8.41 -3.28
CA GLY A 189 -4.91 -9.70 -2.63
C GLY A 189 -4.40 -10.88 -3.44
N LEU A 190 -4.62 -10.89 -4.75
CA LEU A 190 -4.10 -11.95 -5.63
C LEU A 190 -2.58 -11.90 -5.73
N THR A 191 -1.98 -10.71 -5.88
CA THR A 191 -0.53 -10.54 -5.86
C THR A 191 0.07 -11.06 -4.56
N CYS A 192 -0.56 -10.78 -3.41
CA CYS A 192 -0.14 -11.30 -2.11
C CYS A 192 -0.24 -12.82 -2.05
N ALA A 193 -1.36 -13.41 -2.47
CA ALA A 193 -1.54 -14.86 -2.47
C ALA A 193 -0.47 -15.57 -3.33
N VAL A 194 -0.21 -15.03 -4.53
CA VAL A 194 0.82 -15.57 -5.43
C VAL A 194 2.22 -15.36 -4.87
N THR A 195 2.51 -14.20 -4.28
CA THR A 195 3.81 -13.92 -3.65
C THR A 195 4.06 -14.85 -2.47
N LEU A 196 3.06 -15.10 -1.63
CA LEU A 196 3.17 -16.04 -0.51
C LEU A 196 3.40 -17.48 -0.98
N LEU A 197 2.65 -17.92 -1.99
CA LEU A 197 2.81 -19.24 -2.60
C LEU A 197 4.20 -19.43 -3.20
N LEU A 198 4.63 -18.48 -4.03
CA LEU A 198 5.94 -18.52 -4.67
C LEU A 198 7.07 -18.42 -3.63
N GLY A 199 6.91 -17.58 -2.60
CA GLY A 199 7.86 -17.49 -1.49
C GLY A 199 7.98 -18.80 -0.71
N ALA A 200 6.86 -19.51 -0.48
CA ALA A 200 6.88 -20.84 0.13
C ALA A 200 7.58 -21.88 -0.76
N VAL A 201 7.34 -21.86 -2.07
CA VAL A 201 8.06 -22.72 -3.04
C VAL A 201 9.56 -22.42 -3.01
N ALA A 202 9.95 -21.15 -3.02
CA ALA A 202 11.35 -20.75 -2.94
C ALA A 202 12.01 -21.20 -1.63
N LEU A 203 11.30 -21.10 -0.51
CA LEU A 203 11.77 -21.53 0.80
C LEU A 203 11.97 -23.05 0.87
N VAL A 204 10.96 -23.82 0.45
CA VAL A 204 11.01 -25.29 0.43
C VAL A 204 12.07 -25.79 -0.55
N GLY A 205 12.15 -25.22 -1.74
CA GLY A 205 13.16 -25.57 -2.74
C GLY A 205 14.58 -25.25 -2.26
N GLY A 206 14.80 -24.05 -1.74
CA GLY A 206 16.11 -23.61 -1.26
C GLY A 206 16.62 -24.41 -0.06
N LEU A 207 15.76 -24.66 0.93
CA LEU A 207 16.14 -25.40 2.14
C LEU A 207 16.10 -26.92 1.97
N GLY A 208 15.27 -27.46 1.07
CA GLY A 208 15.10 -28.90 0.90
C GLY A 208 16.04 -29.52 -0.13
N LEU A 209 16.32 -28.81 -1.23
CA LEU A 209 17.11 -29.37 -2.34
C LEU A 209 18.57 -28.95 -2.31
N HIS A 210 18.92 -27.93 -1.53
CA HIS A 210 20.30 -27.39 -1.39
C HIS A 210 21.02 -27.11 -2.73
N THR A 211 20.25 -26.94 -3.81
CA THR A 211 20.71 -26.73 -5.18
C THR A 211 19.86 -25.66 -5.83
N THR A 212 20.40 -24.99 -6.85
CA THR A 212 19.68 -23.92 -7.55
C THR A 212 18.50 -24.47 -8.35
N PRO A 213 17.48 -23.65 -8.66
CA PRO A 213 16.32 -24.06 -9.45
C PRO A 213 16.67 -24.76 -10.77
N ALA A 214 17.64 -24.22 -11.52
CA ALA A 214 18.08 -24.81 -12.79
C ALA A 214 18.64 -26.23 -12.58
N ARG A 215 19.52 -26.41 -11.59
CA ARG A 215 20.11 -27.72 -11.27
C ARG A 215 19.07 -28.72 -10.77
N ALA A 216 18.18 -28.27 -9.90
CA ALA A 216 17.07 -29.09 -9.40
C ALA A 216 16.16 -29.60 -10.53
N ALA A 217 16.03 -28.83 -11.61
CA ALA A 217 15.18 -29.15 -12.75
C ALA A 217 15.89 -29.93 -13.87
N GLU A 218 17.20 -30.21 -13.78
CA GLU A 218 17.97 -30.87 -14.86
C GLU A 218 17.39 -32.20 -15.34
N ARG A 219 16.79 -32.97 -14.42
CA ARG A 219 16.18 -34.29 -14.71
C ARG A 219 14.69 -34.24 -14.99
N THR A 220 14.11 -33.05 -15.13
CA THR A 220 12.70 -32.84 -15.45
C THR A 220 12.49 -32.72 -16.96
N PRO A 221 11.24 -32.74 -17.49
CA PRO A 221 10.99 -32.55 -18.91
C PRO A 221 11.67 -31.27 -19.45
N PRO A 222 12.15 -31.25 -20.71
CA PRO A 222 12.96 -30.15 -21.25
C PRO A 222 12.32 -28.76 -21.10
N PHE A 223 10.99 -28.70 -21.19
CA PHE A 223 10.24 -27.47 -20.96
C PHE A 223 10.38 -26.95 -19.52
N VAL A 224 10.31 -27.83 -18.52
CA VAL A 224 10.42 -27.45 -17.09
C VAL A 224 11.85 -27.05 -16.76
N ALA A 225 12.84 -27.82 -17.24
CA ALA A 225 14.25 -27.50 -17.09
C ALA A 225 14.58 -26.13 -17.71
N GLY A 226 14.15 -25.89 -18.95
CA GLY A 226 14.36 -24.61 -19.63
C GLY A 226 13.63 -23.44 -18.95
N ALA A 227 12.42 -23.67 -18.42
CA ALA A 227 11.69 -22.65 -17.68
C ALA A 227 12.37 -22.28 -16.35
N ALA A 228 12.89 -23.26 -15.61
CA ALA A 228 13.62 -23.04 -14.37
C ALA A 228 14.94 -22.28 -14.60
N ASP A 229 15.68 -22.67 -15.64
CA ASP A 229 16.91 -21.99 -16.06
C ASP A 229 16.64 -20.53 -16.48
N THR A 230 15.64 -20.33 -17.36
CA THR A 230 15.22 -18.99 -17.78
C THR A 230 14.75 -18.14 -16.60
N ALA A 231 13.96 -18.70 -15.69
CA ALA A 231 13.45 -17.98 -14.53
C ALA A 231 14.60 -17.58 -13.58
N GLN A 232 15.58 -18.46 -13.38
CA GLN A 232 16.77 -18.19 -12.59
C GLN A 232 17.62 -17.07 -13.20
N ALA A 233 17.95 -17.18 -14.49
CA ALA A 233 18.75 -16.17 -15.18
C ALA A 233 18.04 -14.81 -15.19
N LEU A 234 16.78 -14.77 -15.65
CA LEU A 234 16.01 -13.54 -15.75
C LEU A 234 15.73 -12.93 -14.38
N GLY A 235 15.43 -13.76 -13.37
CA GLY A 235 15.23 -13.33 -11.99
C GLY A 235 16.43 -12.56 -11.44
N SER A 236 17.65 -13.10 -11.60
CA SER A 236 18.90 -12.44 -11.19
C SER A 236 19.09 -11.07 -11.86
N TRP A 237 18.81 -10.96 -13.16
CA TRP A 237 18.86 -9.68 -13.87
C TRP A 237 17.80 -8.69 -13.39
N LEU A 238 16.58 -9.15 -13.15
CA LEU A 238 15.47 -8.33 -12.70
C LEU A 238 15.68 -7.76 -11.29
N VAL A 239 16.34 -8.50 -10.39
CA VAL A 239 16.73 -7.99 -9.08
C VAL A 239 17.69 -6.79 -9.23
N GLY A 240 18.72 -6.94 -10.06
CA GLY A 240 19.68 -5.85 -10.35
C GLY A 240 19.01 -4.64 -11.01
N LEU A 241 18.19 -4.87 -12.03
CA LEU A 241 17.41 -3.82 -12.69
C LEU A 241 16.46 -3.13 -11.71
N GLY A 242 15.76 -3.90 -10.87
CA GLY A 242 14.84 -3.39 -9.86
C GLY A 242 15.54 -2.47 -8.85
N PHE A 243 16.75 -2.83 -8.41
CA PHE A 243 17.56 -1.99 -7.55
C PHE A 243 17.98 -0.68 -8.22
N ILE A 244 18.47 -0.74 -9.47
CA ILE A 244 18.84 0.45 -10.25
C ILE A 244 17.62 1.37 -10.44
N LEU A 245 16.47 0.79 -10.79
CA LEU A 245 15.22 1.53 -10.91
C LEU A 245 14.84 2.17 -9.57
N PHE A 246 14.95 1.46 -8.45
CA PHE A 246 14.66 2.01 -7.13
C PHE A 246 15.55 3.21 -6.79
N VAL A 247 16.87 3.11 -6.96
CA VAL A 247 17.82 4.20 -6.69
C VAL A 247 17.61 5.38 -7.63
N THR A 248 17.45 5.12 -8.93
CA THR A 248 17.24 6.18 -9.94
C THR A 248 15.93 6.92 -9.70
N TRP A 249 14.83 6.21 -9.40
CA TRP A 249 13.55 6.83 -9.06
C TRP A 249 13.59 7.55 -7.72
N GLY A 250 14.28 7.02 -6.70
CA GLY A 250 14.49 7.72 -5.42
C GLY A 250 15.23 9.04 -5.62
N ARG A 251 16.31 9.04 -6.41
CA ARG A 251 17.06 10.25 -6.76
C ARG A 251 16.22 11.21 -7.60
N ARG A 252 15.40 10.69 -8.52
CA ARG A 252 14.51 11.50 -9.36
C ARG A 252 13.40 12.16 -8.53
N ALA A 253 12.83 11.43 -7.57
CA ALA A 253 11.83 11.96 -6.63
C ALA A 253 12.37 13.14 -5.81
N TYR A 254 13.66 13.10 -5.47
CA TYR A 254 14.33 14.19 -4.77
C TYR A 254 14.52 15.44 -5.65
N LYS A 255 14.85 15.26 -6.94
CA LYS A 255 15.22 16.35 -7.86
C LYS A 255 14.06 16.93 -8.67
N ASP A 256 13.11 16.10 -9.10
CA ASP A 256 12.04 16.49 -10.02
C ASP A 256 10.70 16.73 -9.31
N ALA A 257 10.12 17.92 -9.50
CA ALA A 257 8.81 18.25 -8.96
C ALA A 257 7.66 17.39 -9.53
N SER A 258 7.74 16.98 -10.81
CA SER A 258 6.72 16.14 -11.46
C SER A 258 6.77 14.68 -10.96
N ALA A 259 7.96 14.09 -10.81
CA ALA A 259 8.13 12.74 -10.26
C ALA A 259 7.68 12.68 -8.79
N ARG A 260 7.99 13.72 -8.01
CA ARG A 260 7.51 13.89 -6.64
C ARG A 260 5.99 13.95 -6.54
N ARG A 261 5.28 14.51 -7.53
CA ARG A 261 3.80 14.56 -7.53
C ARG A 261 3.16 13.18 -7.65
N THR A 262 3.75 12.26 -8.43
CA THR A 262 3.24 10.88 -8.57
C THR A 262 3.50 10.05 -7.31
N ILE A 263 4.70 10.17 -6.73
CA ILE A 263 5.05 9.52 -5.45
C ILE A 263 4.27 10.14 -4.27
N GLY A 264 3.94 11.42 -4.40
CA GLY A 264 3.24 12.23 -3.41
C GLY A 264 1.92 11.63 -2.94
N ILE A 265 1.16 10.94 -3.80
CA ILE A 265 -0.12 10.32 -3.39
C ILE A 265 0.10 9.20 -2.36
N LEU A 266 1.08 8.32 -2.60
CA LEU A 266 1.42 7.25 -1.65
C LEU A 266 2.02 7.84 -0.37
N TRP A 267 2.84 8.87 -0.53
CA TRP A 267 3.43 9.61 0.58
C TRP A 267 2.37 10.32 1.42
N ASP A 268 1.33 10.90 0.81
CA ASP A 268 0.23 11.61 1.48
C ASP A 268 -0.56 10.66 2.37
N VAL A 269 -0.82 9.44 1.90
CA VAL A 269 -1.45 8.39 2.73
C VAL A 269 -0.55 8.01 3.90
N GLY A 270 0.75 7.83 3.66
CA GLY A 270 1.72 7.47 4.71
C GLY A 270 1.92 8.58 5.75
N THR A 271 2.02 9.84 5.32
CA THR A 271 2.22 11.03 6.17
C THR A 271 0.94 11.61 6.75
N PHE A 272 -0.21 10.99 6.50
CA PHE A 272 -1.43 11.31 7.22
C PHE A 272 -1.41 10.73 8.64
N TRP A 273 -0.83 9.54 8.84
CA TRP A 273 -0.90 8.84 10.12
C TRP A 273 0.17 9.34 11.10
N PRO A 274 -0.18 9.50 12.40
CA PRO A 274 0.75 10.00 13.40
C PRO A 274 1.94 9.06 13.60
N ARG A 275 3.09 9.62 14.04
CA ARG A 275 4.31 8.84 14.32
C ARG A 275 4.10 7.80 15.42
N ALA A 276 3.08 7.98 16.25
CA ALA A 276 2.65 6.98 17.22
C ALA A 276 2.33 5.61 16.58
N ALA A 277 1.96 5.57 15.29
CA ALA A 277 1.69 4.32 14.58
C ALA A 277 2.97 3.58 14.14
N HIS A 278 4.09 4.29 13.90
CA HIS A 278 5.38 3.69 13.56
C HIS A 278 6.55 4.67 13.80
N PRO A 279 7.62 4.29 14.53
CA PRO A 279 8.70 5.20 14.93
C PRO A 279 9.47 5.80 13.74
N PHE A 280 9.56 5.06 12.62
CA PHE A 280 10.16 5.52 11.36
C PHE A 280 9.16 6.16 10.40
N ALA A 281 7.90 6.36 10.80
CA ALA A 281 6.98 7.12 9.98
C ALA A 281 7.53 8.54 9.76
N PRO A 282 7.47 9.06 8.52
CA PRO A 282 7.84 10.44 8.25
C PRO A 282 7.01 11.41 9.12
N PRO A 283 7.51 12.64 9.40
CA PRO A 283 6.73 13.65 10.09
C PRO A 283 5.37 13.80 9.41
N CYS A 284 4.30 13.61 10.17
CA CYS A 284 2.96 13.60 9.61
C CYS A 284 2.44 15.03 9.59
N TYR A 285 1.91 15.49 8.45
CA TYR A 285 1.32 16.83 8.42
C TYR A 285 0.02 16.86 9.23
N ALA A 286 -0.62 15.72 9.52
CA ALA A 286 -1.81 15.69 10.37
C ALA A 286 -1.53 16.14 11.81
N GLU A 287 -0.37 15.80 12.39
CA GLU A 287 0.06 16.25 13.74
C GLU A 287 0.20 17.78 13.84
N ARG A 288 0.32 18.47 12.70
CA ARG A 288 0.40 19.94 12.65
C ARG A 288 -0.88 20.56 12.09
N ALA A 289 -1.26 20.18 10.88
CA ALA A 289 -2.36 20.76 10.14
C ALA A 289 -3.71 20.53 10.81
N VAL A 290 -3.96 19.36 11.41
CA VAL A 290 -5.25 19.08 12.04
C VAL A 290 -5.45 19.94 13.30
N PRO A 291 -4.51 19.97 14.28
CA PRO A 291 -4.61 20.89 15.41
C PRO A 291 -4.70 22.37 15.01
N ASP A 292 -3.89 22.83 14.06
CA ASP A 292 -3.89 24.23 13.60
C ASP A 292 -5.25 24.62 12.99
N LEU A 293 -5.83 23.74 12.16
CA LEU A 293 -7.17 23.94 11.57
C LEU A 293 -8.24 23.95 12.66
N THR A 294 -8.23 22.98 13.57
CA THR A 294 -9.18 22.89 14.67
C THR A 294 -9.10 24.12 15.57
N TRP A 295 -7.90 24.56 15.97
CA TRP A 295 -7.68 25.75 16.79
C TRP A 295 -8.18 27.01 16.09
N ARG A 296 -7.85 27.18 14.80
CA ARG A 296 -8.30 28.35 14.04
C ARG A 296 -9.81 28.40 13.91
N MET A 297 -10.45 27.27 13.60
CA MET A 297 -11.91 27.20 13.48
C MET A 297 -12.60 27.48 14.82
N ALA A 298 -12.14 26.85 15.91
CA ALA A 298 -12.71 27.05 17.25
C ALA A 298 -12.51 28.48 17.76
N THR A 299 -11.31 29.05 17.59
CA THR A 299 -11.00 30.41 18.06
C THR A 299 -11.80 31.45 17.28
N TRP A 300 -11.88 31.31 15.95
CA TRP A 300 -12.62 32.27 15.13
C TRP A 300 -14.14 32.20 15.40
N THR A 301 -14.71 30.99 15.51
CA THR A 301 -16.14 30.83 15.82
C THR A 301 -16.47 31.30 17.23
N GLY A 302 -15.59 31.05 18.22
CA GLY A 302 -15.74 31.56 19.58
C GLY A 302 -15.68 33.09 19.66
N ALA A 303 -14.78 33.72 18.91
CA ALA A 303 -14.63 35.18 18.92
C ALA A 303 -15.73 35.91 18.14
N THR A 304 -16.26 35.33 17.08
CA THR A 304 -17.20 36.01 16.16
C THR A 304 -18.64 35.53 16.28
N GLY A 305 -18.88 34.35 16.83
CA GLY A 305 -20.17 33.66 16.71
C GLY A 305 -20.55 33.33 15.25
N GLY A 306 -19.62 33.41 14.30
CA GLY A 306 -19.87 33.20 12.88
C GLY A 306 -20.04 31.74 12.47
N ARG A 307 -20.36 31.52 11.19
CA ARG A 307 -20.37 30.22 10.53
C ARG A 307 -19.22 30.13 9.53
N LEU A 308 -18.69 28.92 9.33
CA LEU A 308 -17.52 28.67 8.48
C LEU A 308 -17.88 27.71 7.33
N VAL A 309 -17.27 27.93 6.18
CA VAL A 309 -17.25 26.96 5.08
C VAL A 309 -15.84 26.42 4.92
N LEU A 310 -15.65 25.13 5.16
CA LEU A 310 -14.39 24.43 4.97
C LEU A 310 -14.40 23.70 3.62
N SER A 311 -13.47 24.08 2.75
CA SER A 311 -13.32 23.49 1.42
C SER A 311 -12.11 22.56 1.39
N GLY A 312 -12.34 21.26 1.19
CA GLY A 312 -11.31 20.22 1.19
C GLY A 312 -11.20 19.52 -0.17
N HIS A 313 -10.07 19.67 -0.85
CA HIS A 313 -9.74 18.95 -2.08
C HIS A 313 -8.83 17.77 -1.82
N SER A 314 -9.15 16.59 -2.36
CA SER A 314 -8.28 15.40 -2.30
C SER A 314 -7.84 15.08 -0.87
N GLN A 315 -6.54 15.09 -0.56
CA GLN A 315 -6.03 14.90 0.80
C GLN A 315 -6.54 15.97 1.78
N GLY A 316 -6.81 17.17 1.29
CA GLY A 316 -7.47 18.23 2.06
C GLY A 316 -8.87 17.84 2.54
N SER A 317 -9.60 16.97 1.82
CA SER A 317 -10.88 16.44 2.30
C SER A 317 -10.69 15.56 3.54
N VAL A 318 -9.59 14.80 3.59
CA VAL A 318 -9.23 13.93 4.73
C VAL A 318 -8.85 14.75 5.96
N LEU A 319 -8.01 15.78 5.74
CA LEU A 319 -7.63 16.72 6.79
C LEU A 319 -8.82 17.51 7.33
N ALA A 320 -9.70 17.97 6.43
CA ALA A 320 -10.91 18.68 6.80
C ALA A 320 -11.83 17.81 7.66
N ALA A 321 -12.10 16.57 7.25
CA ALA A 321 -12.88 15.63 8.04
C ALA A 321 -12.25 15.38 9.42
N ALA A 322 -10.94 15.14 9.46
CA ALA A 322 -10.19 14.94 10.71
C ALA A 322 -10.25 16.15 11.65
N ALA A 323 -10.14 17.37 11.12
CA ALA A 323 -10.22 18.60 11.90
C ALA A 323 -11.62 18.85 12.45
N VAL A 324 -12.67 18.60 11.65
CA VAL A 324 -14.06 18.77 12.06
C VAL A 324 -14.47 17.77 13.14
N TRP A 325 -13.98 16.52 13.09
CA TRP A 325 -14.18 15.55 14.17
C TRP A 325 -13.57 15.97 15.51
N GLN A 326 -12.54 16.81 15.51
CA GLN A 326 -11.89 17.30 16.73
C GLN A 326 -12.53 18.57 17.29
N LEU A 327 -13.48 19.19 16.58
CA LEU A 327 -14.19 20.37 17.08
C LEU A 327 -15.20 20.00 18.18
N PRO A 328 -15.38 20.87 19.19
CA PRO A 328 -16.52 20.82 20.10
C PRO A 328 -17.85 20.80 19.34
N ALA A 329 -18.87 20.13 19.88
CA ALA A 329 -20.16 19.94 19.20
C ALA A 329 -20.83 21.26 18.80
N GLU A 330 -20.72 22.29 19.64
CA GLU A 330 -21.26 23.63 19.40
C GLU A 330 -20.59 24.36 18.22
N VAL A 331 -19.29 24.15 18.04
CA VAL A 331 -18.53 24.72 16.92
C VAL A 331 -18.80 23.92 15.65
N ARG A 332 -18.86 22.59 15.76
CA ARG A 332 -19.07 21.68 14.61
C ARG A 332 -20.37 21.98 13.86
N ARG A 333 -21.44 22.31 14.58
CA ARG A 333 -22.75 22.73 14.02
C ARG A 333 -22.73 24.08 13.29
N ARG A 334 -21.60 24.78 13.30
CA ARG A 334 -21.41 26.06 12.58
C ARG A 334 -20.49 25.90 11.37
N VAL A 335 -20.01 24.68 11.09
CA VAL A 335 -19.11 24.38 9.98
C VAL A 335 -19.88 23.66 8.88
N ALA A 336 -19.92 24.29 7.71
CA ALA A 336 -20.29 23.70 6.44
C ALA A 336 -19.04 23.08 5.77
N LEU A 337 -19.15 21.86 5.28
CA LEU A 337 -18.06 21.12 4.65
C LEU A 337 -18.32 20.95 3.14
N LEU A 338 -17.38 21.37 2.30
CA LEU A 338 -17.36 21.14 0.87
C LEU A 338 -16.17 20.25 0.52
N THR A 339 -16.42 19.03 0.04
CA THR A 339 -15.35 18.11 -0.39
C THR A 339 -15.41 17.83 -1.87
N TYR A 340 -14.25 17.68 -2.52
CA TYR A 340 -14.14 17.31 -3.92
C TYR A 340 -12.81 16.62 -4.21
N GLY A 341 -12.80 15.73 -5.21
CA GLY A 341 -11.68 14.81 -5.40
C GLY A 341 -11.46 13.87 -4.21
N CYS A 342 -12.53 13.60 -3.45
CA CYS A 342 -12.49 13.13 -2.07
C CYS A 342 -12.19 11.62 -1.96
N PRO A 343 -11.04 11.20 -1.38
CA PRO A 343 -10.66 9.80 -1.23
C PRO A 343 -11.25 9.14 0.03
N LEU A 344 -12.07 9.84 0.82
CA LEU A 344 -12.54 9.41 2.14
C LEU A 344 -13.19 8.03 2.09
N GLU A 345 -14.11 7.80 1.17
CA GLU A 345 -14.80 6.50 1.07
C GLU A 345 -14.00 5.49 0.24
N ARG A 346 -13.59 5.90 -0.96
CA ARG A 346 -13.02 4.99 -1.98
C ARG A 346 -11.64 4.44 -1.62
N LEU A 347 -10.88 5.18 -0.82
CA LEU A 347 -9.55 4.79 -0.35
C LEU A 347 -9.53 4.63 1.18
N TYR A 348 -9.72 5.71 1.94
CA TYR A 348 -9.51 5.69 3.39
C TYR A 348 -10.52 4.79 4.11
N GLY A 349 -11.80 4.82 3.73
CA GLY A 349 -12.85 4.01 4.34
C GLY A 349 -12.69 2.51 4.08
N ARG A 350 -11.98 2.13 3.00
CA ARG A 350 -11.68 0.72 2.72
C ARG A 350 -10.45 0.24 3.49
N TRP A 351 -9.37 1.02 3.46
CA TRP A 351 -8.08 0.63 4.06
C TRP A 351 -8.01 0.88 5.57
N PHE A 352 -8.77 1.86 6.06
CA PHE A 352 -8.79 2.30 7.46
C PHE A 352 -10.24 2.46 7.97
N PRO A 353 -11.07 1.40 7.88
CA PRO A 353 -12.51 1.46 8.21
C PRO A 353 -12.80 1.89 9.66
N ALA A 354 -11.87 1.62 10.59
CA ALA A 354 -12.02 2.06 11.98
C ALA A 354 -12.07 3.59 12.14
N HIS A 355 -11.44 4.34 11.22
CA HIS A 355 -11.36 5.80 11.27
C HIS A 355 -12.28 6.46 10.24
N PHE A 356 -12.39 5.86 9.05
CA PHE A 356 -13.11 6.44 7.91
C PHE A 356 -14.24 5.54 7.39
N GLY A 357 -14.69 4.58 8.20
CA GLY A 357 -15.79 3.69 7.85
C GLY A 357 -17.14 4.40 7.83
N PRO A 358 -18.20 3.72 7.36
CA PRO A 358 -19.53 4.29 7.20
C PRO A 358 -20.05 5.01 8.46
N ALA A 359 -19.90 4.40 9.64
CA ALA A 359 -20.37 4.97 10.88
C ALA A 359 -19.70 6.33 11.21
N ALA A 360 -18.38 6.43 11.02
CA ALA A 360 -17.63 7.67 11.27
C ALA A 360 -18.03 8.79 10.29
N LEU A 361 -18.21 8.44 9.01
CA LEU A 361 -18.63 9.39 7.98
C LEU A 361 -20.10 9.83 8.18
N THR A 362 -20.99 8.92 8.56
CA THR A 362 -22.38 9.25 8.91
C THR A 362 -22.45 10.16 10.14
N ALA A 363 -21.64 9.90 11.17
CA ALA A 363 -21.53 10.78 12.32
C ALA A 363 -21.05 12.18 11.92
N LEU A 364 -20.04 12.28 11.04
CA LEU A 364 -19.58 13.56 10.51
C LEU A 364 -20.71 14.33 9.80
N HIS A 365 -21.45 13.65 8.93
CA HIS A 365 -22.55 14.25 8.17
C HIS A 365 -23.65 14.78 9.08
N ARG A 366 -23.99 14.05 10.14
CA ARG A 366 -25.01 14.44 11.11
C ARG A 366 -24.58 15.59 12.00
N ASP A 367 -23.30 15.62 12.39
CA ASP A 367 -22.83 16.56 13.43
C ASP A 367 -22.33 17.90 12.85
N ALA A 368 -22.05 17.99 11.55
CA ALA A 368 -21.72 19.24 10.83
C ALA A 368 -23.00 20.01 10.42
N ASP A 369 -22.90 21.32 10.14
CA ASP A 369 -24.05 22.15 9.69
C ASP A 369 -24.58 21.65 8.34
N CYS A 370 -23.66 21.44 7.39
CA CYS A 370 -23.95 20.76 6.14
C CYS A 370 -22.67 20.13 5.57
N TRP A 371 -22.83 19.10 4.75
CA TRP A 371 -21.72 18.52 4.00
C TRP A 371 -22.14 18.21 2.56
N ARG A 372 -21.47 18.84 1.60
CA ARG A 372 -21.62 18.56 0.17
C ARG A 372 -20.34 17.94 -0.39
N ASN A 373 -20.45 16.78 -1.03
CA ASN A 373 -19.35 16.16 -1.76
C ASN A 373 -19.58 16.25 -3.27
N LEU A 374 -18.70 16.97 -3.97
CA LEU A 374 -18.73 17.07 -5.43
C LEU A 374 -17.76 16.01 -6.01
N TYR A 375 -18.29 15.10 -6.82
CA TYR A 375 -17.50 14.03 -7.43
C TYR A 375 -17.75 13.94 -8.93
N ARG A 376 -16.81 13.31 -9.64
CA ARG A 376 -16.87 13.08 -11.07
C ARG A 376 -16.62 11.61 -11.32
N LEU A 377 -17.35 10.99 -12.24
CA LEU A 377 -17.12 9.58 -12.63
C LEU A 377 -15.76 9.37 -13.33
N THR A 378 -15.12 10.46 -13.76
CA THR A 378 -13.78 10.45 -14.37
C THR A 378 -12.64 10.49 -13.35
N ASP A 379 -12.93 10.69 -12.07
CA ASP A 379 -11.92 10.76 -11.01
C ASP A 379 -11.46 9.34 -10.61
N PRO A 380 -10.17 8.99 -10.74
CA PRO A 380 -9.67 7.67 -10.38
C PRO A 380 -9.47 7.49 -8.87
N ILE A 381 -9.49 8.56 -8.07
CA ILE A 381 -9.17 8.51 -6.64
C ILE A 381 -10.40 8.93 -5.83
N GLY A 382 -10.99 10.07 -6.19
CA GLY A 382 -12.20 10.57 -5.60
C GLY A 382 -13.41 9.71 -5.95
N GLY A 383 -14.48 9.88 -5.19
CA GLY A 383 -15.75 9.21 -5.44
C GLY A 383 -16.90 9.82 -4.64
N PRO A 384 -18.11 9.26 -4.80
CA PRO A 384 -19.22 9.60 -3.92
C PRO A 384 -18.85 9.24 -2.48
N VAL A 385 -19.28 10.08 -1.55
CA VAL A 385 -19.31 9.77 -0.12
C VAL A 385 -20.77 9.45 0.20
N ARG A 386 -21.07 8.15 0.31
CA ARG A 386 -22.39 7.59 0.55
C ARG A 386 -22.72 7.69 2.03
N VAL A 387 -22.98 8.92 2.48
CA VAL A 387 -23.64 9.19 3.75
C VAL A 387 -25.15 9.19 3.52
N PRO A 388 -25.98 8.67 4.45
CA PRO A 388 -27.42 8.76 4.32
C PRO A 388 -27.79 10.23 4.14
N ALA A 389 -28.45 10.57 3.03
CA ALA A 389 -28.89 11.93 2.80
C ALA A 389 -29.79 12.35 3.98
N ALA A 390 -29.49 13.50 4.58
CA ALA A 390 -30.51 14.20 5.34
C ALA A 390 -31.72 14.34 4.40
N ARG A 391 -32.86 13.75 4.76
CA ARG A 391 -34.10 13.91 4.00
C ARG A 391 -34.39 15.41 3.93
N THR A 392 -34.07 16.03 2.81
CA THR A 392 -34.65 17.32 2.44
C THR A 392 -36.13 17.04 2.19
N PRO A 393 -37.07 17.65 2.94
CA PRO A 393 -38.48 17.53 2.61
C PRO A 393 -38.68 18.04 1.18
N GLY A 394 -39.05 17.13 0.25
CA GLY A 394 -39.38 17.48 -1.13
C GLY A 394 -38.33 17.17 -2.22
N ALA A 395 -37.19 16.56 -1.92
CA ALA A 395 -36.28 16.11 -2.98
C ALA A 395 -36.67 14.70 -3.50
N PRO A 396 -36.81 14.48 -4.82
CA PRO A 396 -37.05 13.14 -5.37
C PRO A 396 -35.87 12.20 -5.05
N PRO A 397 -36.12 10.91 -4.85
CA PRO A 397 -35.06 9.95 -4.53
C PRO A 397 -34.03 9.90 -5.67
N GLU A 398 -32.76 10.16 -5.34
CA GLU A 398 -31.65 9.89 -6.24
C GLU A 398 -31.60 8.37 -6.49
N ALA A 399 -31.64 7.97 -7.76
CA ALA A 399 -31.57 6.59 -8.16
C ALA A 399 -30.22 5.98 -7.74
N ASP A 400 -30.29 4.81 -7.10
CA ASP A 400 -29.13 4.02 -6.71
C ASP A 400 -28.35 3.62 -7.98
N PRO A 401 -27.07 3.98 -8.13
CA PRO A 401 -26.28 3.50 -9.25
C PRO A 401 -25.70 2.13 -8.87
N ASP A 402 -26.43 1.07 -9.24
CA ASP A 402 -25.92 -0.31 -9.31
C ASP A 402 -24.68 -0.43 -10.21
#